data_AF-A0A1Z1MC87-F1
#
_entry.id   AF-A0A1Z1MC87-F1
#
_cell.length_a   1.000
_cell.length_b   1.000
_cell.length_c   1.000
_cell.angle_alpha   90.00
_cell.angle_beta   90.00
_cell.angle_gamma   90.00
#
_symmetry.space_group_name_H-M   'P 1'
#
loop_
_entity.id
_entity.type
_entity.pdbx_description
1 polymer ?
#
loop_
_entity_poly.entity_id
_entity_poly.type
_entity_poly.pdbx_seq_one_letter_code
_entity_poly.pdbx_strand_id
1 'polypeptide(L)' 'MNIEQEINELKKELVFLRIKKITQQKAEHQQLKKIQNKISKIKQLNNKK' A
#
# COMPACT_ATOMS: atom_id res chain seq x y z
N MET A 1 5.59 -4.31 -16.89
CA MET A 1 4.77 -3.95 -15.70
C MET A 1 5.06 -2.49 -15.39
N ASN A 2 4.06 -1.60 -15.50
CA ASN A 2 4.26 -0.17 -15.30
C ASN A 2 4.30 0.12 -13.78
N ILE A 3 5.41 0.69 -13.29
CA ILE A 3 5.61 1.03 -11.88
C ILE A 3 4.48 1.92 -11.34
N GLU A 4 3.95 2.82 -12.17
CA GLU A 4 2.82 3.68 -11.80
C GLU A 4 1.52 2.89 -11.60
N GLN A 5 1.28 1.87 -12.43
CA GLN A 5 0.11 0.99 -12.28
C GLN A 5 0.19 0.22 -10.96
N GLU A 6 1.35 -0.34 -10.64
CA GLU A 6 1.56 -1.08 -9.38
C GLU A 6 1.42 -0.17 -8.14
N ILE A 7 1.94 1.06 -8.19
CA ILE A 7 1.73 2.05 -7.13
C ILE A 7 0.25 2.41 -6.97
N ASN A 8 -0.49 2.56 -8.08
CA ASN A 8 -1.90 2.90 -8.05
C ASN A 8 -2.77 1.77 -7.49
N GLU A 9 -2.46 0.52 -7.79
CA GLU A 9 -3.12 -0.65 -7.19
C GLU A 9 -2.87 -0.71 -5.67
N LEU A 10 -1.61 -0.56 -5.24
CA LEU A 10 -1.26 -0.54 -3.82
C LEU A 10 -1.93 0.60 -3.05
N LYS A 11 -2.11 1.77 -3.68
CA LYS A 11 -2.87 2.89 -3.10
C LYS A 11 -4.35 2.56 -2.92
N LYS A 12 -4.99 1.91 -3.90
CA LYS A 12 -6.39 1.46 -3.81
C LYS A 12 -6.57 0.48 -2.64
N GLU A 13 -5.66 -0.48 -2.53
CA GLU A 13 -5.67 -1.47 -1.45
C GLU A 13 -5.47 -0.83 -0.07
N LEU A 14 -4.59 0.18 0.03
CA LEU A 14 -4.37 0.96 1.25
C LEU A 14 -5.63 1.71 1.70
N VAL A 15 -6.37 2.30 0.76
CA VAL A 15 -7.64 3.00 1.06
C VAL A 15 -8.68 2.02 1.60
N PHE A 16 -8.81 0.85 0.97
CA PHE A 16 -9.75 -0.18 1.41
C PHE A 16 -9.43 -0.68 2.84
N LEU A 17 -8.16 -0.91 3.15
CA LEU A 17 -7.73 -1.29 4.50
C LEU A 17 -7.94 -0.18 5.54
N ARG A 18 -7.81 1.09 5.15
CA ARG A 18 -8.11 2.23 6.04
C ARG A 18 -9.60 2.29 6.36
N ILE A 19 -10.46 2.08 5.36
CA ILE A 19 -11.92 2.01 5.56
C ILE A 19 -12.24 0.84 6.49
N LYS A 20 -11.70 -0.36 6.24
CA LYS A 20 -11.86 -1.53 7.13
C LYS A 20 -11.43 -1.27 8.57
N LYS A 21 -10.33 -0.53 8.76
CA LYS A 21 -9.83 -0.15 10.10
C LYS A 21 -10.81 0.77 10.82
N ILE A 22 -11.37 1.75 10.10
CA ILE A 22 -12.36 2.70 10.65
C ILE A 22 -13.66 1.97 10.99
N THR A 23 -14.09 1.03 10.15
CA THR A 23 -15.32 0.25 10.39
C THR A 23 -15.19 -0.82 11.47
N GLN A 24 -14.13 -0.77 12.29
CA GLN A 24 -13.83 -1.68 13.42
C GLN A 24 -13.85 -3.18 13.08
N GLN A 25 -13.91 -3.54 11.79
CA GLN A 25 -13.48 -4.85 11.35
C GLN A 25 -12.02 -4.96 11.80
N LYS A 26 -11.60 -6.09 12.39
CA LYS A 26 -10.21 -6.34 12.81
C LYS A 26 -9.27 -6.23 11.61
N ALA A 27 -8.98 -5.01 11.17
CA ALA A 27 -8.11 -4.72 10.07
C ALA A 27 -6.71 -4.89 10.61
N GLU A 28 -6.04 -5.92 10.14
CA GLU A 28 -4.69 -6.26 10.57
C GLU A 28 -3.78 -5.07 10.32
N HIS A 29 -3.39 -4.37 11.39
CA HIS A 29 -2.40 -3.29 11.35
C HIS A 29 -1.13 -3.70 10.57
N GLN A 30 -0.80 -4.99 10.64
CA GLN A 30 0.28 -5.62 9.88
C GLN A 30 0.10 -5.52 8.35
N GLN A 31 -1.12 -5.67 7.83
CA GLN A 31 -1.40 -5.56 6.40
C GLN A 31 -1.21 -4.12 5.89
N LEU A 32 -1.69 -3.13 6.65
CA LEU A 32 -1.45 -1.70 6.36
C LEU A 32 0.06 -1.40 6.29
N LYS A 33 0.81 -1.89 7.28
CA LYS A 33 2.27 -1.70 7.35
C LYS A 33 3.00 -2.39 6.19
N LYS A 34 2.57 -3.59 5.79
CA LYS A 34 3.11 -4.31 4.63
C LYS A 34 2.93 -3.53 3.33
N ILE A 35 1.73 -2.99 3.08
CA ILE A 35 1.46 -2.20 1.86
C ILE A 35 2.27 -0.91 1.85
N GLN A 36 2.36 -0.20 2.98
CA GLN A 36 3.19 1.00 3.09
C GLN A 36 4.66 0.72 2.80
N ASN A 37 5.20 -0.39 3.34
CA ASN A 37 6.58 -0.79 3.09
C ASN A 37 6.82 -1.14 1.61
N LYS A 38 5.86 -1.83 0.95
CA LYS A 38 5.94 -2.13 -0.50
C LYS A 38 5.99 -0.84 -1.32
N ILE A 39 5.11 0.12 -1.05
CA ILE A 39 5.10 1.42 -1.74
C ILE A 39 6.45 2.13 -1.56
N SER A 40 6.99 2.14 -0.34
CA SER A 40 8.27 2.78 -0.05
C SER A 40 9.44 2.12 -0.80
N LYS A 41 9.47 0.78 -0.85
CA LYS A 41 10.48 0.03 -1.60
C LYS A 41 10.42 0.30 -3.10
N ILE A 42 9.22 0.33 -3.69
CA ILE A 42 9.04 0.66 -5.12
C ILE A 42 9.54 2.08 -5.41
N LYS A 43 9.19 3.06 -4.57
CA LYS A 43 9.69 4.44 -4.71
C LYS A 43 11.22 4.53 -4.62
N GLN A 44 11.83 3.82 -3.68
CA GLN A 44 13.28 3.79 -3.53
C GLN A 44 13.97 3.19 -4.76
N LEU A 45 13.42 2.11 -5.32
CA LEU A 45 13.94 1.49 -6.54
C LEU A 45 13.78 2.39 -7.77
N ASN A 46 12.69 3.15 -7.84
CA ASN A 46 12.46 4.10 -8.93
C ASN A 46 13.37 5.34 -8.85
N ASN A 47 13.68 5.82 -7.63
CA ASN A 47 14.58 6.96 -7.43
C ASN A 47 16.08 6.62 -7.55
N LYS A 48 16.44 5.33 -7.55
CA LYS A 48 17.82 4.85 -7.75
C LYS A 48 18.14 4.52 -9.22
N LYS A 49 17.14 4.56 -10.09
CA LYS A 49 17.30 4.50 -11.55
C LYS A 49 17.45 5.91 -12.10
#